data_AF-A0A932VTD4-F1
#
_entry.id   AF-A0A932VTD4-F1
#
_cell.length_a   1.000
_cell.length_b   1.000
_cell.length_c   1.000
_cell.angle_alpha   90.00
_cell.angle_beta   90.00
_cell.angle_gamma   90.00
#
_symmetry.space_group_name_H-M   'P 1'
#
loop_
_entity.id
_entity.type
_entity.pdbx_description
1 polymer ?
#
loop_
_entity_poly.entity_id
_entity_poly.type
_entity_poly.pdbx_seq_one_letter_code
_entity_poly.pdbx_strand_id
1 'polypeptide(L)'
;MKIARVLLFVFFGLSVSVAFSAQQQSADKSCSPILTKHDSLHIAWIDCSNRPDPNIAVEDEILIIVNGSNQPMNLTGFEVKDANDHTFVFSDINTLNKYCCQIKSHDLLRIHSGPANKDIKEPESDHDLYWQNAEVWNNDHDRAVLVDKDGITTVDIYEY
;
A
#
# COMPACT_ATOMS: atom_id res chain seq x y z
N MET A 1 52.99 -49.46 -67.82
CA MET A 1 52.72 -50.27 -66.60
C MET A 1 53.73 -49.79 -65.55
N LYS A 2 53.45 -49.11 -64.44
CA LYS A 2 52.26 -48.70 -63.68
C LYS A 2 52.50 -47.24 -63.23
N ILE A 3 51.44 -46.43 -63.25
CA ILE A 3 51.38 -45.10 -62.64
C ILE A 3 51.13 -45.32 -61.14
N ALA A 4 51.89 -44.66 -60.26
CA ALA A 4 51.55 -44.54 -58.85
C ALA A 4 51.77 -43.09 -58.42
N ARG A 5 50.66 -42.34 -58.39
CA ARG A 5 50.52 -41.02 -57.80
C ARG A 5 50.56 -41.19 -56.28
N VAL A 6 51.47 -40.52 -55.58
CA VAL A 6 51.37 -40.36 -54.13
C VAL A 6 50.70 -39.02 -53.87
N LEU A 7 49.47 -39.09 -53.37
CA LEU A 7 48.67 -37.93 -52.96
C LEU A 7 49.28 -37.31 -51.69
N LEU A 8 49.48 -36.00 -51.76
CA LEU A 8 49.74 -35.10 -50.65
C LEU A 8 48.45 -34.99 -49.81
N PHE A 9 48.44 -35.51 -48.58
CA PHE A 9 47.35 -35.27 -47.63
C PHE A 9 47.59 -33.92 -46.94
N VAL A 10 46.93 -32.88 -47.45
CA VAL A 10 46.76 -31.62 -46.72
C VAL A 10 45.60 -31.82 -45.75
N PHE A 11 45.88 -31.88 -44.45
CA PHE A 11 44.84 -31.80 -43.42
C PHE A 11 44.29 -30.38 -43.39
N PHE A 12 43.18 -30.13 -44.08
CA PHE A 12 42.31 -29.00 -43.75
C PHE A 12 41.55 -29.37 -42.48
N GLY A 13 42.00 -28.82 -41.34
CA GLY A 13 41.19 -28.79 -40.13
C GLY A 13 39.96 -27.93 -40.39
N LEU A 14 38.82 -28.57 -40.69
CA LEU A 14 37.52 -27.92 -40.55
C LEU A 14 37.26 -27.71 -39.06
N SER A 15 37.60 -26.53 -38.55
CA SER A 15 36.98 -26.01 -37.34
C SER A 15 35.51 -25.73 -37.67
N VAL A 16 34.62 -26.60 -37.21
CA VAL A 16 33.19 -26.32 -37.15
C VAL A 16 33.01 -25.24 -36.08
N SER A 17 32.99 -23.97 -36.49
CA SER A 17 32.53 -22.89 -35.63
C SER A 17 31.03 -23.07 -35.44
N VAL A 18 30.65 -23.59 -34.28
CA VAL A 18 29.25 -23.57 -33.83
C VAL A 18 28.93 -22.11 -33.61
N ALA A 19 28.22 -21.48 -34.55
CA ALA A 19 27.64 -20.17 -34.34
C ALA A 19 26.54 -20.34 -33.28
N PHE A 20 26.88 -20.06 -32.02
CA PHE A 20 25.87 -19.75 -31.02
C PHE A 20 25.23 -18.43 -31.46
N SER A 21 24.13 -18.54 -32.19
CA SER A 21 23.17 -17.45 -32.25
C SER A 21 22.62 -17.33 -30.83
N ALA A 22 23.14 -16.36 -30.08
CA ALA A 22 22.45 -15.89 -28.90
C ALA A 22 21.12 -15.31 -29.40
N GLN A 23 20.08 -16.15 -29.38
CA GLN A 23 18.72 -15.63 -29.37
C GLN A 23 18.65 -14.77 -28.12
N GLN A 24 18.70 -13.46 -28.33
CA GLN A 24 18.42 -12.46 -27.32
C GLN A 24 16.95 -12.65 -26.98
N GLN A 25 16.70 -13.56 -26.04
CA GLN A 25 15.42 -13.83 -25.46
C GLN A 25 14.96 -12.50 -24.88
N SER A 26 13.91 -11.94 -25.48
CA SER A 26 13.25 -10.75 -25.00
C SER A 26 13.02 -10.91 -23.50
N ALA A 27 13.57 -9.98 -22.71
CA ALA A 27 13.32 -9.89 -21.29
C ALA A 27 11.82 -9.67 -21.07
N ASP A 28 11.08 -10.76 -20.93
CA ASP A 28 9.67 -10.73 -20.58
C ASP A 28 9.52 -11.37 -19.19
N LYS A 29 8.79 -10.63 -18.33
CA LYS A 29 8.34 -10.95 -16.97
C LYS A 29 9.39 -10.89 -15.85
N SER A 30 9.64 -9.65 -15.44
CA SER A 30 9.98 -9.24 -14.07
C SER A 30 9.31 -10.14 -13.01
N CYS A 31 10.12 -10.77 -12.16
CA CYS A 31 9.67 -11.47 -10.94
C CYS A 31 9.32 -10.49 -9.81
N SER A 32 9.36 -9.18 -10.04
CA SER A 32 8.75 -8.23 -9.11
C SER A 32 7.23 -8.38 -9.22
N PRO A 33 6.51 -8.65 -8.11
CA PRO A 33 5.06 -8.54 -8.15
C PRO A 33 4.71 -7.15 -8.70
N ILE A 34 3.79 -7.12 -9.66
CA ILE A 34 3.14 -5.87 -10.02
C ILE A 34 2.31 -5.52 -8.80
N LEU A 35 2.90 -4.76 -7.88
CA LEU A 35 2.17 -4.13 -6.78
C LEU A 35 1.13 -3.26 -7.46
N THR A 36 -0.12 -3.69 -7.38
CA THR A 36 -1.20 -2.78 -7.68
C THR A 36 -1.10 -1.63 -6.69
N LYS A 37 -1.51 -0.42 -7.07
CA LYS A 37 -1.38 0.78 -6.23
C LYS A 37 -1.94 0.57 -4.80
N HIS A 38 -2.89 -0.35 -4.65
CA HIS A 38 -3.55 -0.71 -3.40
C HIS A 38 -2.75 -1.71 -2.56
N ASP A 39 -1.91 -2.55 -3.16
CA ASP A 39 -0.99 -3.47 -2.44
C ASP A 39 0.14 -2.74 -1.71
N SER A 40 0.09 -1.41 -1.65
CA SER A 40 1.04 -0.59 -0.91
C SER A 40 0.34 0.37 0.05
N LEU A 41 -1.00 0.35 0.13
CA LEU A 41 -1.77 1.16 1.07
C LEU A 41 -2.48 0.22 2.03
N HIS A 42 -2.12 0.26 3.30
CA HIS A 42 -2.58 -0.72 4.28
C HIS A 42 -2.96 -0.07 5.61
N ILE A 43 -3.89 -0.69 6.31
CA ILE A 43 -4.14 -0.41 7.72
C ILE A 43 -3.08 -1.19 8.50
N ALA A 44 -2.19 -0.47 9.17
CA ALA A 44 -1.10 -1.09 9.92
C ALA A 44 -1.55 -1.59 11.29
N TRP A 45 -2.37 -0.80 11.98
CA TRP A 45 -2.72 -1.02 13.38
C TRP A 45 -3.90 -0.14 13.82
N ILE A 46 -4.65 -0.59 14.83
CA ILE A 46 -5.60 0.23 15.61
C ILE A 46 -5.07 0.30 17.05
N ASP A 47 -4.70 1.50 17.50
CA ASP A 47 -4.18 1.73 18.83
C ASP A 47 -5.31 2.02 19.83
N CYS A 48 -5.60 1.00 20.65
CA CYS A 48 -6.60 1.04 21.72
C CYS A 48 -5.96 1.25 23.10
N SER A 49 -4.65 1.56 23.16
CA SER A 49 -3.87 1.66 24.40
C SER A 49 -4.24 2.88 25.24
N ASN A 50 -4.92 3.87 24.66
CA ASN A 50 -5.48 5.03 25.34
C ASN A 50 -6.82 4.71 26.04
N ARG A 51 -6.87 3.60 26.79
CA ARG A 51 -7.92 3.32 27.78
C ARG A 51 -7.48 3.88 29.15
N PRO A 52 -7.69 5.17 29.48
CA PRO A 52 -7.59 5.57 30.87
C PRO A 52 -8.79 4.96 31.59
N ASP A 53 -8.60 4.02 32.51
CA ASP A 53 -9.62 3.53 33.46
C ASP A 53 -10.85 2.79 32.83
N PRO A 54 -11.15 1.54 33.22
CA PRO A 54 -12.36 0.84 32.76
C PRO A 54 -13.69 1.51 33.15
N ASN A 55 -13.66 2.59 33.95
CA ASN A 55 -14.83 3.38 34.33
C ASN A 55 -14.92 4.73 33.58
N ILE A 56 -13.99 5.03 32.67
CA ILE A 56 -14.01 6.23 31.82
C ILE A 56 -14.20 5.74 30.38
N ALA A 57 -15.07 6.41 29.63
CA ALA A 57 -15.28 6.09 28.22
C ALA A 57 -13.94 6.21 27.48
N VAL A 58 -13.60 5.22 26.64
CA VAL A 58 -12.46 5.30 25.70
C VAL A 58 -12.38 6.70 25.10
N GLU A 59 -11.31 7.43 25.42
CA GLU A 59 -11.26 8.86 25.09
C GLU A 59 -10.73 9.11 23.68
N ASP A 60 -9.86 8.22 23.17
CA ASP A 60 -9.33 8.29 21.81
C ASP A 60 -8.79 6.91 21.34
N GLU A 61 -9.24 6.43 20.19
CA GLU A 61 -8.63 5.29 19.48
C GLU A 61 -8.06 5.75 18.15
N ILE A 62 -6.90 5.20 17.78
CA ILE A 62 -6.12 5.71 16.65
C ILE A 62 -5.91 4.63 15.59
N LEU A 63 -6.51 4.80 14.42
CA LEU A 63 -6.25 3.97 13.25
C LEU A 63 -5.04 4.49 12.47
N ILE A 64 -4.09 3.62 12.15
CA ILE A 64 -2.86 3.96 11.42
C ILE A 64 -2.92 3.38 10.01
N ILE A 65 -2.82 4.24 9.00
CA ILE A 65 -2.71 3.87 7.58
C ILE A 65 -1.30 4.18 7.09
N VAL A 66 -0.72 3.26 6.32
CA VAL A 66 0.64 3.39 5.78
C VAL A 66 0.63 3.33 4.27
N ASN A 67 1.38 4.23 3.62
CA ASN A 67 1.70 4.16 2.20
C ASN A 67 3.12 3.59 2.03
N GLY A 68 3.23 2.29 1.79
CA GLY A 68 4.50 1.59 1.49
C GLY A 68 4.99 1.75 0.05
N SER A 69 4.33 2.56 -0.78
CA SER A 69 4.74 2.74 -2.17
C SER A 69 5.87 3.77 -2.30
N ASN A 70 6.54 3.79 -3.46
CA ASN A 70 7.55 4.79 -3.81
C ASN A 70 6.95 6.12 -4.32
N GLN A 71 5.64 6.34 -4.19
CA GLN A 71 4.96 7.53 -4.69
C GLN A 71 3.98 8.08 -3.64
N PRO A 72 3.71 9.40 -3.63
CA PRO A 72 2.64 9.94 -2.80
C PRO A 72 1.27 9.41 -3.28
N MET A 73 0.34 9.21 -2.33
CA MET A 73 -1.02 8.78 -2.62
C MET A 73 -2.02 9.82 -2.14
N ASN A 74 -2.89 10.26 -3.05
CA ASN A 74 -4.07 11.03 -2.71
C ASN A 74 -5.22 10.08 -2.35
N LEU A 75 -5.74 10.23 -1.13
CA LEU A 75 -6.82 9.48 -0.54
C LEU A 75 -8.17 10.22 -0.61
N THR A 76 -8.27 11.39 -1.23
CA THR A 76 -9.55 12.10 -1.35
C THR A 76 -10.62 11.18 -1.94
N GLY A 77 -11.75 11.07 -1.22
CA GLY A 77 -12.88 10.21 -1.53
C GLY A 77 -12.80 8.81 -0.94
N PHE A 78 -11.64 8.35 -0.47
CA PHE A 78 -11.53 7.06 0.21
C PHE A 78 -12.36 7.05 1.49
N GLU A 79 -12.71 5.85 1.94
CA GLU A 79 -13.51 5.65 3.14
C GLU A 79 -12.83 4.66 4.08
N VAL A 80 -12.97 4.88 5.39
CA VAL A 80 -12.69 3.86 6.41
C VAL A 80 -13.98 3.56 7.15
N LYS A 81 -14.34 2.28 7.21
CA LYS A 81 -15.56 1.81 7.88
C LYS A 81 -15.21 1.00 9.10
N ASP A 82 -15.87 1.27 10.22
CA ASP A 82 -15.77 0.45 11.43
C ASP A 82 -16.64 -0.81 11.31
N ALA A 83 -16.75 -1.60 12.38
CA ALA A 83 -17.61 -2.79 12.42
C ALA A 83 -19.12 -2.50 12.40
N ASN A 84 -19.52 -1.27 12.74
CA ASN A 84 -20.90 -0.84 12.81
C ASN A 84 -21.32 -0.03 11.56
N ASP A 85 -20.50 -0.07 10.50
CA ASP A 85 -20.65 0.67 9.25
C ASP A 85 -20.61 2.21 9.40
N HIS A 86 -20.14 2.73 10.54
CA HIS A 86 -19.80 4.15 10.63
C HIS A 86 -18.64 4.43 9.69
N THR A 87 -18.70 5.55 8.97
CA THR A 87 -17.77 5.85 7.89
C THR A 87 -17.01 7.15 8.14
N PHE A 88 -15.69 7.06 8.15
CA PHE A 88 -14.79 8.20 8.00
C PHE A 88 -14.51 8.42 6.51
N VAL A 89 -14.68 9.65 6.02
CA VAL A 89 -14.46 9.98 4.61
C VAL A 89 -13.30 10.97 4.48
N PHE A 90 -12.31 10.60 3.68
CA PHE A 90 -11.20 11.48 3.33
C PHE A 90 -11.69 12.62 2.42
N SER A 91 -11.79 13.83 2.97
CA SER A 91 -12.37 14.99 2.28
C SER A 91 -11.31 15.95 1.74
N ASP A 92 -11.58 16.62 0.62
CA ASP A 92 -10.61 17.52 -0.02
C ASP A 92 -10.08 18.62 0.94
N ILE A 93 -8.87 19.10 0.64
CA ILE A 93 -8.03 20.05 1.39
C ILE A 93 -8.74 21.38 1.75
N ASN A 94 -9.87 21.66 1.11
CA ASN A 94 -10.69 22.85 1.31
C ASN A 94 -11.72 22.72 2.46
N THR A 95 -11.77 21.56 3.12
CA THR A 95 -12.71 21.29 4.23
C THR A 95 -11.96 20.90 5.50
N LEU A 96 -11.99 21.75 6.54
CA LEU A 96 -11.59 21.55 7.97
C LEU A 96 -10.24 20.86 8.30
N ASN A 97 -9.52 20.32 7.33
CA ASN A 97 -8.24 19.64 7.43
C ASN A 97 -7.37 20.16 6.29
N LYS A 98 -6.63 21.23 6.58
CA LYS A 98 -5.73 21.93 5.65
C LYS A 98 -4.67 21.04 4.97
N TYR A 99 -4.53 19.80 5.43
CA TYR A 99 -3.52 18.84 4.98
C TYR A 99 -4.11 17.50 4.46
N CYS A 100 -5.45 17.36 4.38
CA CYS A 100 -6.06 16.17 3.80
C CYS A 100 -5.94 16.19 2.26
N CYS A 101 -5.69 15.07 1.57
CA CYS A 101 -5.59 13.68 2.03
C CYS A 101 -4.43 12.96 1.35
N GLN A 102 -3.23 13.54 1.40
CA GLN A 102 -2.08 12.96 0.70
C GLN A 102 -1.07 12.34 1.68
N ILE A 103 -0.89 11.03 1.60
CA ILE A 103 0.19 10.34 2.32
C ILE A 103 1.42 10.30 1.42
N LYS A 104 2.56 10.81 1.92
CA LYS A 104 3.83 10.72 1.19
C LYS A 104 4.26 9.26 1.01
N SER A 105 5.23 9.04 0.13
CA SER A 105 5.86 7.74 -0.03
C SER A 105 6.54 7.29 1.27
N HIS A 106 6.33 6.04 1.67
CA HIS A 106 6.86 5.44 2.91
C HIS A 106 6.48 6.19 4.19
N ASP A 107 5.31 6.83 4.19
CA ASP A 107 4.79 7.62 5.30
C ASP A 107 3.48 7.04 5.84
N LEU A 108 2.99 7.60 6.94
CA LEU A 108 1.77 7.17 7.60
C LEU A 108 0.82 8.33 7.89
N LEU A 109 -0.42 7.98 8.15
CA LEU A 109 -1.46 8.87 8.62
C LEU A 109 -2.22 8.21 9.77
N ARG A 110 -2.60 9.01 10.77
CA ARG A 110 -3.36 8.60 11.94
C ARG A 110 -4.76 9.18 11.87
N ILE A 111 -5.75 8.37 12.22
CA ILE A 111 -7.15 8.81 12.34
C ILE A 111 -7.60 8.57 13.77
N HIS A 112 -7.73 9.65 14.51
CA HIS A 112 -8.21 9.72 15.88
C HIS A 112 -9.74 9.63 15.89
N SER A 113 -10.29 8.85 16.81
CA SER A 113 -11.74 8.62 16.94
C SER A 113 -12.15 8.62 18.41
N GLY A 114 -13.36 9.06 18.69
CA GLY A 114 -13.91 9.07 20.03
C GLY A 114 -14.37 10.44 20.55
N PRO A 115 -15.02 10.45 21.71
CA PRO A 115 -15.81 11.58 22.18
C PRO A 115 -14.98 12.85 22.46
N ALA A 116 -13.68 12.72 22.71
CA ALA A 116 -12.78 13.87 22.87
C ALA A 116 -12.55 14.63 21.55
N ASN A 117 -12.72 13.95 20.40
CA ASN A 117 -12.39 14.48 19.09
C ASN A 117 -13.51 15.30 18.43
N LYS A 118 -14.75 15.20 18.95
CA LYS A 118 -15.94 15.87 18.39
C LYS A 118 -15.81 17.40 18.28
N ASP A 119 -15.02 18.01 19.15
CA ASP A 119 -14.86 19.48 19.25
C ASP A 119 -13.52 19.96 18.65
N ILE A 120 -12.67 19.05 18.15
CA ILE A 120 -11.37 19.38 17.54
C ILE A 120 -11.61 19.93 16.13
N LYS A 121 -11.27 21.21 15.93
CA LYS A 121 -11.54 21.91 14.66
C LYS A 121 -10.37 21.93 13.69
N GLU A 122 -9.17 21.69 14.19
CA GLU A 122 -7.93 21.76 13.41
C GLU A 122 -7.04 20.58 13.80
N PRO A 123 -6.38 19.94 12.83
CA PRO A 123 -5.45 18.87 13.13
C PRO A 123 -4.20 19.41 13.82
N GLU A 124 -3.66 18.67 14.79
CA GLU A 124 -2.41 19.03 15.47
C GLU A 124 -1.19 18.91 14.55
N SER A 125 -1.26 18.06 13.51
CA SER A 125 -0.23 17.90 12.49
C SER A 125 -0.81 17.44 11.15
N ASP A 126 -0.01 17.55 10.07
CA ASP A 126 -0.37 17.07 8.73
C ASP A 126 -0.61 15.54 8.67
N HIS A 127 -0.24 14.80 9.71
CA HIS A 127 -0.30 13.34 9.77
C HIS A 127 -1.45 12.84 10.65
N ASP A 128 -2.14 13.73 11.37
CA ASP A 128 -3.17 13.38 12.34
C ASP A 128 -4.51 13.95 11.86
N LEU A 129 -5.47 13.07 11.57
CA LEU A 129 -6.84 13.40 11.24
C LEU A 129 -7.74 13.05 12.41
N TYR A 130 -8.81 13.83 12.58
CA TYR A 130 -9.76 13.62 13.66
C TYR A 130 -11.13 13.30 13.08
N TRP A 131 -11.68 12.16 13.47
CA TRP A 131 -13.06 11.81 13.20
C TRP A 131 -13.93 12.59 14.19
N GLN A 132 -14.49 13.72 13.72
CA GLN A 132 -15.19 14.72 14.55
C GLN A 132 -16.60 14.28 15.01
N ASN A 133 -16.82 12.97 15.11
CA ASN A 133 -18.04 12.40 15.62
C ASN A 133 -17.75 11.72 16.98
N ALA A 134 -18.76 11.15 17.63
CA ALA A 134 -18.57 10.50 18.94
C ALA A 134 -18.21 9.02 18.79
N GLU A 135 -18.12 8.54 17.56
CA GLU A 135 -17.80 7.19 17.16
C GLU A 135 -16.32 6.92 17.42
N VAL A 136 -16.05 5.73 17.93
CA VAL A 136 -14.72 5.23 18.23
C VAL A 136 -14.47 4.08 17.26
N TRP A 137 -13.23 3.86 16.85
CA TRP A 137 -12.84 2.57 16.30
C TRP A 137 -13.30 1.46 17.27
N ASN A 138 -13.65 0.29 16.75
CA ASN A 138 -14.62 -0.58 17.40
C ASN A 138 -14.17 -1.15 18.77
N ASN A 139 -14.55 -0.43 19.83
CA ASN A 139 -14.28 -0.52 21.28
C ASN A 139 -14.50 -1.89 22.00
N ASP A 140 -14.34 -3.02 21.32
CA ASP A 140 -13.98 -4.36 21.87
C ASP A 140 -13.86 -5.45 20.76
N HIS A 141 -13.73 -5.08 19.47
CA HIS A 141 -13.39 -5.98 18.35
C HIS A 141 -12.75 -5.13 17.23
N ASP A 142 -11.43 -4.97 17.21
CA ASP A 142 -10.77 -3.97 16.38
C ASP A 142 -10.90 -4.29 14.88
N ARG A 143 -11.94 -3.73 14.24
CA ARG A 143 -12.21 -3.91 12.82
C ARG A 143 -12.28 -2.58 12.09
N ALA A 144 -11.53 -2.49 11.00
CA ALA A 144 -11.59 -1.39 10.06
C ALA A 144 -11.47 -1.88 8.62
N VAL A 145 -12.27 -1.30 7.73
CA VAL A 145 -12.24 -1.59 6.29
C VAL A 145 -11.90 -0.33 5.54
N LEU A 146 -10.77 -0.35 4.83
CA LEU A 146 -10.38 0.73 3.92
C LEU A 146 -10.98 0.46 2.55
N VAL A 147 -11.75 1.40 2.04
CA VAL A 147 -12.44 1.33 0.74
C VAL A 147 -11.91 2.42 -0.17
N ASP A 148 -11.81 2.11 -1.46
CA ASP A 148 -11.38 3.06 -2.48
C ASP A 148 -12.33 4.27 -2.61
N LYS A 149 -11.88 5.27 -3.36
CA LYS A 149 -12.63 6.52 -3.59
C LYS A 149 -14.00 6.36 -4.24
N ASP A 150 -14.27 5.21 -4.87
CA ASP A 150 -15.54 4.94 -5.53
C ASP A 150 -16.52 4.23 -4.56
N GLY A 151 -16.05 3.88 -3.35
CA GLY A 151 -16.83 3.19 -2.33
C GLY A 151 -17.11 1.72 -2.66
N ILE A 152 -16.41 1.15 -3.66
CA ILE A 152 -16.72 -0.17 -4.22
C ILE A 152 -15.64 -1.18 -3.87
N THR A 153 -14.36 -0.83 -4.03
CA THR A 153 -13.27 -1.79 -3.87
C THR A 153 -12.72 -1.72 -2.46
N THR A 154 -12.74 -2.85 -1.75
CA THR A 154 -11.98 -2.98 -0.51
C THR A 154 -10.49 -2.99 -0.83
N VAL A 155 -9.77 -2.02 -0.25
CA VAL A 155 -8.31 -1.87 -0.36
C VAL A 155 -7.63 -2.73 0.69
N ASP A 156 -8.11 -2.66 1.93
CA ASP A 156 -7.55 -3.43 3.04
C ASP A 156 -8.58 -3.64 4.15
N ILE A 157 -8.34 -4.66 4.98
CA ILE A 157 -9.15 -4.98 6.16
C ILE A 157 -8.19 -5.26 7.31
N TYR A 158 -8.41 -4.58 8.43
CA TYR A 158 -7.82 -4.93 9.72
C TYR A 158 -8.90 -5.54 10.60
N GLU A 159 -8.62 -6.71 11.18
CA GLU A 159 -9.48 -7.42 12.13
C GLU A 159 -8.57 -8.09 13.19
N TYR A 160 -8.89 -7.92 14.47
CA TYR A 160 -8.23 -8.59 15.60
C TYR A 160 -9.24 -9.38 16.45
#